data_AF-A0A7C1DG71-F1
#
_entry.id   AF-A0A7C1DG71-F1
#
_cell.length_a   1.000
_cell.length_b   1.000
_cell.length_c   1.000
_cell.angle_alpha   90.00
_cell.angle_beta   90.00
_cell.angle_gamma   90.00
#
_symmetry.space_group_name_H-M   'P 1'
#
loop_
_entity.id
_entity.type
_entity.pdbx_description
1 polymer ?
#
loop_
_entity_poly.entity_id
_entity_poly.type
_entity_poly.pdbx_seq_one_letter_code
_entity_poly.pdbx_strand_id
1 'polypeptide(L)' 'MKEFDCAFERIGALVASFRQNESHYKSPTYTEAQARKDFIDKFWIALGWDVNHERGIATGWCTSCTG' A
#
# COMPACT_ATOMS: atom_id res chain seq x y z
N MET A 1 -18.57 7.73 3.40
CA MET A 1 -17.71 8.69 2.66
C MET A 1 -16.40 8.99 3.41
N LYS A 2 -15.90 8.07 4.26
CA LYS A 2 -14.62 8.22 4.97
C LYS A 2 -13.56 7.21 4.51
N GLU A 3 -13.98 6.06 3.95
CA GLU A 3 -13.05 5.01 3.54
C GLU A 3 -12.20 5.40 2.32
N PHE A 4 -12.76 6.18 1.39
CA PHE A 4 -12.05 6.58 0.17
C PHE A 4 -10.95 7.60 0.44
N ASP A 5 -11.18 8.59 1.30
CA ASP A 5 -10.15 9.56 1.72
C ASP A 5 -8.96 8.85 2.41
N CYS A 6 -9.25 7.93 3.34
CA CYS A 6 -8.19 7.14 3.98
C CYS A 6 -7.42 6.26 2.98
N ALA A 7 -8.12 5.69 1.98
CA ALA A 7 -7.49 4.93 0.91
C ALA A 7 -6.58 5.83 0.05
N PHE A 8 -7.05 7.03 -0.29
CA PHE A 8 -6.33 8.00 -1.09
C PHE A 8 -5.04 8.47 -0.40
N GLU A 9 -5.11 8.80 0.90
CA GLU A 9 -3.93 9.16 1.69
C GLU A 9 -2.91 8.02 1.75
N ARG A 10 -3.38 6.78 1.92
CA ARG A 10 -2.53 5.58 1.91
C ARG A 10 -1.82 5.39 0.57
N ILE A 11 -2.54 5.54 -0.54
CA ILE A 11 -1.95 5.43 -1.88
C ILE A 11 -0.93 6.56 -2.09
N GLY A 12 -1.22 7.78 -1.64
CA GLY A 12 -0.30 8.92 -1.71
C GLY A 12 1.02 8.64 -0.97
N ALA A 13 0.96 8.10 0.25
CA ALA A 13 2.14 7.72 1.03
C ALA A 13 2.94 6.59 0.35
N LEU A 14 2.24 5.63 -0.28
CA LEU A 14 2.84 4.55 -1.03
C LEU A 14 3.63 5.07 -2.25
N VAL A 15 3.04 5.99 -3.01
CA VAL A 15 3.69 6.65 -4.16
C VAL A 15 4.88 7.51 -3.73
N ALA A 16 4.77 8.22 -2.60
CA ALA A 16 5.87 9.00 -2.05
C ALA A 16 7.05 8.11 -1.64
N SER A 17 6.76 6.95 -1.06
CA SER A 17 7.78 5.94 -0.68
C SER A 17 8.41 5.29 -1.91
N PHE A 18 7.60 5.06 -2.96
CA PHE A 18 8.10 4.59 -4.26
C PHE A 18 9.11 5.55 -4.86
N ARG A 19 8.74 6.83 -4.93
CA ARG A 19 9.60 7.89 -5.50
C ARG A 19 10.92 8.03 -4.75
N GLN A 20 10.90 7.93 -3.42
CA GLN A 20 12.13 8.00 -2.61
C GLN A 20 13.08 6.82 -2.85
N ASN A 21 12.54 5.63 -3.16
CA ASN A 21 13.32 4.42 -3.38
C ASN A 21 13.31 3.98 -4.87
N GLU A 22 13.00 4.89 -5.80
CA GLU A 22 12.85 4.59 -7.24
C GLU A 22 14.11 3.95 -7.82
N SER A 23 15.28 4.41 -7.38
CA SER A 23 16.59 3.84 -7.75
C SER A 23 16.75 2.38 -7.35
N HIS A 24 16.16 1.98 -6.22
CA HIS A 24 16.16 0.60 -5.74
C HIS A 24 15.18 -0.28 -6.54
N TYR A 25 14.00 0.25 -6.85
CA TYR A 25 12.97 -0.48 -7.61
C TYR A 25 13.32 -0.64 -9.10
N LYS A 26 14.15 0.27 -9.66
CA LYS A 26 14.71 0.15 -11.01
C LYS A 26 15.97 -0.71 -11.07
N SER A 27 16.48 -1.18 -9.94
CA SER A 27 17.65 -2.05 -9.90
C SER A 27 17.31 -3.44 -10.47
N PRO A 28 18.21 -4.09 -11.23
CA PRO A 28 17.99 -5.45 -11.76
C PRO A 28 17.85 -6.52 -10.66
N THR A 29 18.17 -6.18 -9.41
CA THR A 29 17.93 -7.03 -8.24
C THR A 29 16.47 -7.03 -7.77
N TYR A 30 15.64 -6.11 -8.26
CA TYR A 30 14.22 -6.03 -7.90
C TYR A 30 13.37 -6.81 -8.89
N THR A 31 12.66 -7.84 -8.41
CA THR A 31 11.86 -8.72 -9.27
C THR A 31 10.42 -8.26 -9.39
N GLU A 32 9.77 -8.61 -10.50
CA GLU A 32 8.36 -8.32 -10.75
C GLU A 32 7.44 -8.91 -9.66
N ALA A 33 7.82 -10.06 -9.10
CA ALA A 33 7.09 -10.69 -7.99
C ALA A 33 7.12 -9.85 -6.71
N GLN A 34 8.26 -9.19 -6.41
CA GLN A 34 8.34 -8.22 -5.31
C GLN A 34 7.52 -6.97 -5.62
N ALA A 35 7.55 -6.46 -6.85
CA ALA A 35 6.76 -5.29 -7.26
C ALA A 35 5.26 -5.50 -7.05
N ARG A 36 4.78 -6.69 -7.38
CA ARG A 36 3.37 -7.06 -7.20
C ARG A 36 2.96 -7.02 -5.74
N LYS A 37 3.73 -7.66 -4.85
CA LYS A 37 3.44 -7.68 -3.42
C LYS A 37 3.59 -6.32 -2.75
N ASP A 38 4.57 -5.52 -3.17
CA ASP A 38 4.87 -4.26 -2.50
C ASP A 38 3.98 -3.11 -2.96
N PHE A 39 3.48 -3.14 -4.21
CA PHE A 39 2.67 -2.06 -4.78
C PHE A 39 1.24 -2.49 -5.09
N ILE A 40 1.07 -3.56 -5.84
CA ILE A 40 -0.23 -3.95 -6.39
C ILE A 40 -1.12 -4.48 -5.25
N ASP A 41 -0.63 -5.41 -4.44
CA ASP A 41 -1.38 -5.94 -3.28
C ASP A 41 -1.75 -4.82 -2.30
N LYS A 42 -0.81 -3.93 -1.95
CA LYS A 42 -1.06 -2.81 -1.01
C LYS A 42 -2.06 -1.79 -1.57
N PHE A 43 -2.04 -1.53 -2.89
CA PHE A 43 -3.00 -0.64 -3.55
C PHE A 43 -4.43 -1.17 -3.45
N TRP A 44 -4.63 -2.46 -3.73
CA TRP A 44 -5.95 -3.07 -3.67
C TRP A 44 -6.48 -3.22 -2.24
N ILE A 45 -5.60 -3.57 -1.29
CA ILE A 45 -5.95 -3.58 0.14
C ILE A 45 -6.34 -2.18 0.62
N ALA A 46 -5.65 -1.13 0.18
CA ALA A 46 -5.99 0.25 0.54
C ALA A 46 -7.38 0.66 0.03
N LEU A 47 -7.78 0.17 -1.14
CA LEU A 47 -9.12 0.36 -1.71
C LEU A 47 -10.21 -0.50 -1.02
N GLY A 48 -9.84 -1.37 -0.07
CA GLY A 48 -10.77 -2.29 0.58
C GLY A 48 -11.10 -3.52 -0.25
N TRP A 49 -10.30 -3.81 -1.28
CA TRP A 49 -10.44 -5.05 -2.05
C TRP A 49 -9.67 -6.18 -1.35
N ASP A 50 -10.39 -7.25 -1.02
CA ASP A 50 -9.84 -8.45 -0.38
C ASP A 50 -9.06 -9.28 -1.41
N VAL A 51 -7.82 -8.88 -1.69
CA VAL A 51 -6.89 -9.60 -2.59
C VAL A 51 -6.18 -10.75 -1.85
N ASN A 52 -6.20 -10.70 -0.52
CA ASN A 52 -5.58 -11.67 0.35
C ASN A 52 -6.64 -12.65 0.84
N HIS A 53 -6.59 -13.90 0.38
CA HIS A 53 -7.34 -15.02 0.98
C HIS A 53 -6.77 -15.41 2.36
N GLU A 54 -6.28 -14.44 3.13
CA GLU A 54 -5.53 -14.63 4.37
C GLU A 54 -5.97 -13.56 5.38
N ARG A 55 -6.71 -14.07 6.35
CA ARG A 55 -7.07 -13.38 7.59
C ARG A 55 -5.81 -12.92 8.33
N GLY A 56 -5.76 -11.64 8.65
CA GLY A 56 -4.75 -11.03 9.52
C GLY A 56 -3.52 -10.63 8.74
N ILE A 57 -3.16 -9.35 8.66
CA ILE A 57 -2.84 -8.53 9.82
C ILE A 57 -3.44 -7.13 9.66
N ALA A 58 -4.57 -6.90 10.31
CA ALA A 58 -5.03 -5.56 10.68
C ALA A 58 -4.36 -5.20 12.01
N THR A 59 -3.08 -4.81 12.00
CA THR A 59 -2.47 -4.16 13.16
C THR A 59 -2.09 -2.73 12.83
N GLY A 60 -3.02 -1.83 13.14
CA GLY A 60 -2.67 -0.61 13.88
C GLY A 60 -1.98 0.52 13.12
N TRP A 61 -2.46 0.88 11.92
CA TRP A 61 -2.03 2.13 11.26
C TRP A 61 -3.22 2.95 10.79
N CYS A 62 -3.98 3.50 11.73
CA CYS A 62 -4.70 4.77 11.56
C CYS A 62 -5.17 5.28 12.93
N THR A 63 -4.31 6.05 13.62
CA THR A 63 -4.66 6.68 14.92
C THR A 63 -5.19 8.11 14.76
N SER A 64 -5.55 8.54 13.54
CA SER A 64 -5.88 9.95 13.26
C SER A 64 -7.35 10.24 12.94
N CYS A 65 -8.24 9.24 12.89
CA CYS A 65 -9.65 9.48 12.59
C CYS A 65 -10.53 9.45 13.86
N THR A 66 -10.21 10.30 14.83
CA THR A 66 -11.16 10.67 15.89
C THR A 66 -11.39 12.17 15.79
N GLY A 67 -12.52 12.53 15.18
CA GLY A 67 -13.02 13.88 14.94
C GLY A 67 -14.40 13.82 14.32
#